data_AF-A0A3P7JMP0-F1
#
_entry.id   AF-A0A3P7JMP0-F1
#
_cell.length_a   1.000
_cell.length_b   1.000
_cell.length_c   1.000
_cell.angle_alpha   90.00
_cell.angle_beta   90.00
_cell.angle_gamma   90.00
#
_symmetry.space_group_name_H-M   'P 1'
#
loop_
_entity.id
_entity.type
_entity.pdbx_description
1 polymer ?
#
loop_
_entity_poly.entity_id
_entity_poly.type
_entity_poly.pdbx_seq_one_letter_code
_entity_poly.pdbx_strand_id
1 'polypeptide(L)'
;MWGVTPTDQCEWDTLREKIKKHGVRNSLLVAPMPTASTAQILGNNESIEPYTFNIYSRRVLSGDFQIVNPHLLKDLVELNLWDEDMKNQLIANHGSIAKIPGIPDDIKRLYQTVWELPQKDIIEMAADRSILIFHCNYQYVLQVSNGNHCSGAFIDQSQSLNIHIARPSYANITSMHFYGWKKGLKTGMYYLRTKPAVNAVQFTVDKQALKAKEEKDSVSYNLEPPLLDEVQSAARQMASMTVDEGCLMCSVALWACTLHLSSFPLNMTLYIPLP
;
A
#
# COMPACT_ATOMS: atom_id res chain seq x y z
N MET A 1 17.72 18.56 -12.44
CA MET A 1 18.08 18.42 -11.02
C MET A 1 18.66 17.05 -10.73
N TRP A 2 18.25 15.99 -11.46
CA TRP A 2 18.62 14.62 -11.06
C TRP A 2 19.06 13.68 -12.21
N GLY A 3 19.22 14.18 -13.43
CA GLY A 3 19.74 13.37 -14.55
C GLY A 3 18.86 12.19 -15.01
N VAL A 4 17.55 12.22 -14.70
CA VAL A 4 16.61 11.15 -15.08
C VAL A 4 15.81 11.54 -16.32
N THR A 5 15.56 10.57 -17.21
CA THR A 5 14.66 10.71 -18.36
C THR A 5 13.30 10.10 -18.01
N PRO A 6 12.19 10.85 -18.15
CA PRO A 6 10.86 10.33 -17.84
C PRO A 6 10.40 9.31 -18.89
N THR A 7 9.37 8.53 -18.55
CA THR A 7 8.69 7.63 -19.48
C THR A 7 7.91 8.40 -20.54
N ASP A 8 7.59 7.71 -21.64
CA ASP A 8 6.83 8.20 -22.80
C ASP A 8 5.31 8.27 -22.56
N GLN A 9 4.83 7.98 -21.35
CA GLN A 9 3.41 8.02 -21.01
C GLN A 9 2.81 9.43 -21.04
N CYS A 10 3.63 10.48 -21.02
CA CYS A 10 3.18 11.87 -20.97
C CYS A 10 4.02 12.76 -21.91
N GLU A 11 3.36 13.75 -22.51
CA GLU A 11 3.96 14.74 -23.41
C GLU A 11 4.71 15.85 -22.65
N TRP A 12 5.86 15.50 -22.04
CA TRP A 12 6.64 16.40 -21.17
C TRP A 12 7.16 17.65 -21.88
N ASP A 13 7.49 17.56 -23.16
CA ASP A 13 8.02 18.70 -23.92
C ASP A 13 6.96 19.76 -24.15
N THR A 14 5.74 19.33 -24.53
CA THR A 14 4.59 20.22 -24.66
C THR A 14 4.26 20.91 -23.33
N LEU A 15 4.33 20.18 -22.21
CA LEU A 15 4.10 20.75 -20.89
C LEU A 15 5.19 21.78 -20.52
N ARG A 16 6.46 21.49 -20.80
CA ARG A 16 7.57 22.43 -20.57
C ARG A 16 7.41 23.73 -21.34
N GLU A 17 6.98 23.68 -22.59
CA GLU A 17 6.73 24.89 -23.39
C GLU A 17 5.55 25.71 -22.86
N LYS A 18 4.48 25.05 -22.40
CA LYS A 18 3.35 25.74 -21.73
C LYS A 18 3.80 26.45 -20.45
N ILE A 19 4.64 25.80 -19.63
CA ILE A 19 5.18 26.38 -18.39
C ILE A 19 6.05 27.59 -18.70
N LYS A 20 6.90 27.55 -19.75
CA LYS A 20 7.70 28.71 -20.15
C LYS A 20 6.84 29.91 -20.57
N LYS A 21 5.73 29.67 -21.26
CA LYS A 21 4.84 30.72 -21.77
C LYS A 21 3.94 31.34 -20.70
N HIS A 22 3.36 30.51 -19.84
CA HIS A 22 2.31 30.92 -18.90
C HIS A 22 2.77 30.97 -17.44
N GLY A 23 3.94 30.41 -17.14
CA GLY A 23 4.41 30.21 -15.78
C GLY A 23 3.62 29.11 -15.05
N VAL A 24 3.89 28.99 -13.75
CA VAL A 24 3.13 28.15 -12.81
C VAL A 24 2.64 29.01 -11.66
N ARG A 25 1.45 28.69 -11.14
CA ARG A 25 0.87 29.42 -10.01
C ARG A 25 1.51 29.04 -8.67
N ASN A 26 1.84 27.76 -8.51
CA ASN A 26 2.37 27.18 -7.29
C ASN A 26 3.87 26.90 -7.46
N SER A 27 4.66 27.16 -6.43
CA SER A 27 6.09 26.84 -6.42
C SER A 27 6.36 25.35 -6.22
N LEU A 28 5.50 24.67 -5.46
CA LEU A 28 5.57 23.24 -5.10
C LEU A 28 4.14 22.67 -5.08
N LEU A 29 3.99 21.39 -5.41
CA LEU A 29 2.73 20.71 -5.69
C LEU A 29 2.59 19.35 -4.99
N VAL A 30 3.64 18.53 -4.92
CA VAL A 30 3.52 17.11 -4.56
C VAL A 30 4.33 16.79 -3.31
N ALA A 31 3.63 16.33 -2.27
CA ALA A 31 4.22 15.86 -1.01
C ALA A 31 3.37 14.72 -0.41
N PRO A 32 3.74 13.44 -0.61
CA PRO A 32 3.04 12.33 0.02
C PRO A 32 3.16 12.39 1.55
N MET A 33 2.06 12.70 2.21
CA MET A 33 1.96 12.80 3.66
C MET A 33 1.44 11.49 4.29
N PRO A 34 1.54 11.33 5.63
CA PRO A 34 0.84 10.26 6.33
C PRO A 34 -0.67 10.50 6.26
N THR A 35 -1.43 9.49 5.85
CA THR A 35 -2.88 9.60 5.64
C THR A 35 -3.68 8.78 6.65
N ALA A 36 -3.17 8.56 7.87
CA ALA A 36 -3.75 7.65 8.85
C ALA A 36 -5.28 7.78 9.00
N SER A 37 -5.78 8.97 9.34
CA SER A 37 -7.22 9.18 9.56
C SER A 37 -8.04 9.12 8.26
N THR A 38 -7.56 9.73 7.18
CA THR A 38 -8.31 9.82 5.92
C THR A 38 -8.34 8.49 5.18
N ALA A 39 -7.23 7.74 5.19
CA ALA A 39 -7.17 6.39 4.65
C ALA A 39 -8.11 5.46 5.43
N GLN A 40 -8.14 5.58 6.76
CA GLN A 40 -9.07 4.79 7.57
C GLN A 40 -10.55 5.11 7.27
N ILE A 41 -10.90 6.39 7.05
CA ILE A 41 -12.25 6.78 6.64
C ILE A 41 -12.62 6.17 5.29
N LEU A 42 -11.68 6.16 4.34
CA LEU A 42 -11.88 5.62 3.00
C LEU A 42 -11.68 4.10 2.89
N GLY A 43 -11.27 3.43 3.98
CA GLY A 43 -10.96 2.00 3.96
C GLY A 43 -9.68 1.63 3.19
N ASN A 44 -8.78 2.59 2.96
CA ASN A 44 -7.52 2.40 2.24
C ASN A 44 -6.34 2.13 3.20
N ASN A 45 -5.23 1.63 2.65
CA ASN A 45 -3.97 1.55 3.39
C ASN A 45 -3.34 2.95 3.57
N GLU A 46 -2.44 3.08 4.54
CA GLU A 46 -1.76 4.33 4.83
C GLU A 46 -0.74 4.71 3.74
N SER A 47 -0.92 5.89 3.16
CA SER A 47 0.03 6.56 2.28
C SER A 47 0.64 5.63 1.22
N ILE A 48 1.96 5.65 1.09
CA ILE A 48 2.76 4.83 0.17
C ILE A 48 3.32 3.57 0.85
N GLU A 49 2.76 3.16 1.98
CA GLU A 49 3.29 2.06 2.77
C GLU A 49 2.75 0.70 2.30
N PRO A 50 3.53 -0.38 2.44
CA PRO A 50 2.99 -1.73 2.35
C PRO A 50 2.06 -2.03 3.54
N TYR A 51 1.20 -3.04 3.41
CA TYR A 51 0.37 -3.49 4.53
C TYR A 51 1.26 -3.95 5.71
N THR A 52 1.03 -3.37 6.87
CA THR A 52 1.77 -3.73 8.09
C THR A 52 1.39 -5.12 8.59
N PHE A 53 0.10 -5.44 8.53
CA PHE A 53 -0.49 -6.72 8.90
C PHE A 53 -1.74 -6.98 8.03
N ASN A 54 -2.01 -8.24 7.68
CA ASN A 54 -3.26 -8.60 7.00
C ASN A 54 -4.45 -8.75 7.97
N ILE A 55 -4.23 -8.63 9.27
CA ILE A 55 -5.28 -8.62 10.29
C ILE A 55 -4.97 -7.56 11.34
N TYR A 56 -5.94 -6.74 11.70
CA TYR A 56 -5.80 -5.68 12.69
C TYR A 56 -7.06 -5.54 13.56
N SER A 57 -6.87 -5.13 14.81
CA SER A 57 -7.97 -4.90 15.75
C SER A 57 -8.40 -3.43 15.70
N ARG A 58 -9.69 -3.18 15.46
CA ARG A 58 -10.29 -1.85 15.54
C ARG A 58 -11.14 -1.76 16.81
N ARG A 59 -10.83 -0.79 17.67
CA ARG A 59 -11.65 -0.46 18.84
C ARG A 59 -12.80 0.44 18.42
N VAL A 60 -14.02 0.06 18.76
CA VAL A 60 -15.21 0.90 18.68
C VAL A 60 -15.90 0.93 20.04
N LEU A 61 -16.87 1.83 20.23
CA LEU A 61 -17.60 1.95 21.50
C LEU A 61 -18.28 0.63 21.94
N SER A 62 -18.62 -0.22 20.98
CA SER A 62 -19.25 -1.53 21.18
C SER A 62 -18.27 -2.68 21.42
N GLY A 63 -16.95 -2.45 21.40
CA GLY A 63 -15.93 -3.47 21.63
C GLY A 63 -14.77 -3.45 20.63
N ASP A 64 -13.89 -4.45 20.73
CA ASP A 64 -12.74 -4.64 19.84
C ASP A 64 -13.11 -5.63 18.73
N PHE A 65 -13.11 -5.17 17.48
CA PHE A 65 -13.41 -5.98 16.31
C PHE A 65 -12.12 -6.30 15.54
N GLN A 66 -11.96 -7.56 15.15
CA GLN A 66 -10.86 -7.97 14.28
C GLN A 66 -11.27 -7.81 12.82
N ILE A 67 -10.50 -7.03 12.07
CA ILE A 67 -10.72 -6.75 10.65
C ILE A 67 -9.56 -7.40 9.89
N VAL A 68 -9.91 -8.23 8.91
CA VAL A 68 -8.97 -8.82 7.97
C VAL A 68 -8.86 -7.90 6.75
N ASN A 69 -7.70 -7.89 6.09
CA ASN A 69 -7.49 -7.19 4.83
C ASN A 69 -8.61 -7.58 3.85
N PRO A 70 -9.47 -6.62 3.42
CA PRO A 70 -10.63 -6.92 2.57
C PRO A 70 -10.25 -7.62 1.27
N HIS A 71 -9.09 -7.27 0.71
CA HIS A 71 -8.58 -7.87 -0.53
C HIS A 71 -8.21 -9.34 -0.32
N LEU A 72 -7.44 -9.64 0.73
CA LEU A 72 -7.06 -11.01 1.07
C LEU A 72 -8.31 -11.86 1.35
N LEU A 73 -9.27 -11.30 2.08
CA LEU A 73 -10.52 -12.00 2.38
C LEU A 73 -11.28 -12.36 1.09
N LYS A 74 -11.38 -11.42 0.15
CA LYS A 74 -12.03 -11.66 -1.15
C LYS A 74 -11.33 -12.79 -1.90
N ASP A 75 -10.01 -12.74 -2.04
CA ASP A 75 -9.24 -13.76 -2.76
C ASP A 75 -9.33 -15.14 -2.10
N LEU A 76 -9.30 -15.21 -0.76
CA LEU A 76 -9.46 -16.48 -0.04
C LEU A 76 -10.87 -17.07 -0.17
N VAL A 77 -11.90 -16.23 -0.23
CA VAL A 77 -13.28 -16.67 -0.47
C VAL A 77 -13.45 -17.18 -1.91
N GLU A 78 -12.88 -16.47 -2.90
CA GLU A 78 -12.90 -16.90 -4.30
C GLU A 78 -12.17 -18.24 -4.51
N LEU A 79 -11.10 -18.48 -3.77
CA LEU A 79 -10.37 -19.75 -3.77
C LEU A 79 -11.01 -20.84 -2.89
N ASN A 80 -12.13 -20.56 -2.21
CA ASN A 80 -12.77 -21.45 -1.24
C ASN A 80 -11.83 -21.93 -0.11
N LEU A 81 -10.87 -21.09 0.28
CA LEU A 81 -9.90 -21.35 1.35
C LEU A 81 -10.28 -20.65 2.67
N TRP A 82 -11.37 -19.91 2.69
CA TRP A 82 -11.80 -19.15 3.87
C TRP A 82 -12.66 -20.00 4.82
N ASP A 83 -12.08 -20.37 5.97
CA ASP A 83 -12.75 -21.00 7.11
C ASP A 83 -12.38 -20.32 8.44
N GLU A 84 -13.07 -20.67 9.53
CA GLU A 84 -12.73 -20.15 10.88
C GLU A 84 -11.31 -20.59 11.32
N ASP A 85 -10.82 -21.72 10.81
CA ASP A 85 -9.47 -22.19 11.10
C ASP A 85 -8.40 -21.30 10.44
N MET A 86 -8.60 -20.87 9.20
CA MET A 86 -7.76 -19.94 8.45
C MET A 86 -7.68 -18.60 9.18
N LYS A 87 -8.81 -18.11 9.69
CA LYS A 87 -8.85 -16.92 10.55
C LYS A 87 -8.02 -17.11 11.82
N ASN A 88 -8.15 -18.26 12.49
CA ASN A 88 -7.35 -18.58 13.68
C ASN A 88 -5.85 -18.69 13.36
N GLN A 89 -5.49 -19.27 12.21
CA GLN A 89 -4.11 -19.35 11.72
C GLN A 89 -3.55 -17.97 11.36
N LEU A 90 -4.35 -17.08 10.77
CA LEU A 90 -3.97 -15.69 10.51
C LEU A 90 -3.69 -14.94 11.81
N ILE A 91 -4.54 -15.11 12.83
CA ILE A 91 -4.33 -14.50 14.15
C ILE A 91 -3.04 -15.03 14.77
N ALA A 92 -2.85 -16.36 14.77
CA ALA A 92 -1.68 -17.03 15.32
C ALA A 92 -0.36 -16.61 14.65
N ASN A 93 -0.39 -16.36 13.33
CA ASN A 93 0.76 -15.87 12.56
C ASN A 93 0.88 -14.34 12.57
N HIS A 94 0.12 -13.64 13.41
CA HIS A 94 0.12 -12.18 13.52
C HIS A 94 -0.11 -11.47 12.18
N GLY A 95 -1.02 -11.99 11.35
CA GLY A 95 -1.38 -11.41 10.05
C GLY A 95 -0.43 -11.70 8.89
N SER A 96 0.57 -12.58 9.09
CA SER A 96 1.36 -13.14 7.98
C SER A 96 0.69 -14.39 7.42
N ILE A 97 0.67 -14.51 6.09
CA ILE A 97 0.20 -15.72 5.38
C ILE A 97 1.34 -16.62 4.89
N ALA A 98 2.60 -16.20 5.05
CA ALA A 98 3.74 -16.90 4.46
C ALA A 98 3.89 -18.35 4.98
N LYS A 99 3.53 -18.57 6.25
CA LYS A 99 3.67 -19.87 6.93
C LYS A 99 2.43 -20.75 6.86
N ILE A 100 1.32 -20.24 6.30
CA ILE A 100 0.06 -20.97 6.28
C ILE A 100 0.11 -22.03 5.15
N PRO A 101 -0.08 -23.32 5.47
CA PRO A 101 -0.21 -24.35 4.46
C PRO A 101 -1.53 -24.19 3.69
N GLY A 102 -1.57 -24.58 2.42
CA GLY A 102 -2.78 -24.53 1.59
C GLY A 102 -2.99 -23.24 0.78
N ILE A 103 -2.37 -22.12 1.16
CA ILE A 103 -2.42 -20.89 0.35
C ILE A 103 -1.39 -20.96 -0.80
N PRO A 104 -1.81 -20.71 -2.06
CA PRO A 104 -0.92 -20.61 -3.23
C PRO A 104 0.21 -19.58 -3.08
N ASP A 105 1.36 -19.84 -3.74
CA ASP A 105 2.57 -19.00 -3.62
C ASP A 105 2.43 -17.61 -4.24
N ASP A 106 1.58 -17.46 -5.24
CA ASP A 106 1.21 -16.18 -5.86
C ASP A 106 0.46 -15.28 -4.88
N ILE A 107 -0.53 -15.82 -4.15
CA ILE A 107 -1.25 -15.09 -3.09
C ILE A 107 -0.30 -14.75 -1.94
N LYS A 108 0.57 -15.68 -1.54
CA LYS A 108 1.61 -15.43 -0.53
C LYS A 108 2.54 -14.30 -0.92
N ARG A 109 2.89 -14.18 -2.20
CA ARG A 109 3.73 -13.10 -2.73
C ARG A 109 2.98 -11.77 -2.75
N LEU A 110 1.70 -11.77 -3.08
CA LEU A 110 0.88 -10.56 -3.15
C LEU A 110 0.65 -9.92 -1.78
N TYR A 111 0.33 -10.71 -0.76
CA TYR A 111 -0.01 -10.22 0.58
C TYR A 111 1.16 -10.32 1.57
N GLN A 112 2.39 -10.13 1.08
CA GLN A 112 3.55 -9.97 1.95
C GLN A 112 3.39 -8.73 2.81
N THR A 113 3.63 -8.90 4.11
CA THR A 113 3.62 -7.80 5.06
C THR A 113 4.91 -6.99 4.95
N VAL A 114 4.88 -5.75 5.45
CA VAL A 114 6.05 -4.86 5.48
C VAL A 114 7.27 -5.47 6.20
N TRP A 115 7.04 -6.44 7.09
CA TRP A 115 8.07 -7.13 7.87
C TRP A 115 8.78 -8.23 7.08
N GLU A 116 8.17 -8.71 6.01
CA GLU A 116 8.68 -9.75 5.12
C GLU A 116 9.36 -9.14 3.90
N LEU A 117 9.01 -7.90 3.57
CA LEU A 117 9.60 -7.15 2.47
C LEU A 117 11.00 -6.61 2.81
N PRO A 118 11.97 -6.73 1.88
CA PRO A 118 13.28 -6.12 2.04
C PRO A 118 13.16 -4.59 2.04
N GLN A 119 13.64 -3.95 3.11
CA GLN A 119 13.58 -2.49 3.24
C GLN A 119 14.41 -1.75 2.18
N LYS A 120 15.39 -2.42 1.60
CA LYS A 120 16.18 -1.88 0.47
C LYS A 120 15.29 -1.56 -0.72
N ASP A 121 14.37 -2.46 -1.06
CA ASP A 121 13.49 -2.30 -2.22
C ASP A 121 12.45 -1.21 -1.97
N ILE A 122 12.00 -1.06 -0.72
CA ILE A 122 11.16 0.08 -0.31
C ILE A 122 11.89 1.41 -0.52
N ILE A 123 13.17 1.48 -0.15
CA ILE A 123 14.01 2.67 -0.36
C ILE A 123 14.26 2.92 -1.85
N GLU A 124 14.39 1.88 -2.66
CA GLU A 124 14.56 1.97 -4.12
C GLU A 124 13.30 2.52 -4.78
N MET A 125 12.13 1.94 -4.47
CA MET A 125 10.83 2.45 -4.93
C MET A 125 10.56 3.88 -4.43
N ALA A 126 11.04 4.21 -3.23
CA ALA A 126 10.96 5.55 -2.67
C ALA A 126 11.85 6.54 -3.45
N ALA A 127 13.03 6.11 -3.91
CA ALA A 127 13.92 6.93 -4.73
C ALA A 127 13.36 7.13 -6.14
N ASP A 128 12.84 6.06 -6.75
CA ASP A 128 12.25 6.09 -8.09
C ASP A 128 11.13 7.12 -8.22
N ARG A 129 10.28 7.24 -7.20
CA ARG A 129 9.19 8.24 -7.19
C ARG A 129 9.64 9.65 -6.78
N SER A 130 10.66 9.78 -5.93
CA SER A 130 11.04 11.04 -5.27
C SER A 130 11.77 12.03 -6.14
N ILE A 131 12.50 11.51 -7.11
CA ILE A 131 13.35 12.31 -7.97
C ILE A 131 12.40 13.18 -8.81
N LEU A 132 12.58 14.50 -9.02
CA LEU A 132 11.68 15.30 -9.90
C LEU A 132 12.47 16.30 -10.71
N ILE A 133 12.14 16.39 -12.00
CA ILE A 133 12.78 17.27 -12.97
C ILE A 133 12.21 18.69 -12.85
N PHE A 134 12.93 19.56 -12.16
CA PHE A 134 13.04 20.96 -12.61
C PHE A 134 14.46 21.14 -13.18
N HIS A 135 14.55 21.35 -14.49
CA HIS A 135 15.74 21.92 -15.12
C HIS A 135 15.38 23.30 -15.64
N CYS A 136 15.76 24.31 -14.86
CA CYS A 136 16.05 25.63 -15.39
C CYS A 136 17.57 25.82 -15.24
N ASN A 137 18.35 25.14 -16.08
CA ASN A 137 19.54 25.72 -16.69
C ASN A 137 20.17 24.78 -17.73
N TYR A 138 20.77 25.44 -18.71
CA TYR A 138 21.46 24.94 -19.89
C TYR A 138 22.53 23.86 -19.62
N GLN A 139 22.81 23.10 -20.69
CA GLN A 139 24.10 22.48 -21.03
C GLN A 139 24.36 21.02 -20.57
N TYR A 140 24.16 20.10 -21.53
CA TYR A 140 24.93 18.89 -21.87
C TYR A 140 25.19 17.72 -20.87
N VAL A 141 25.16 16.51 -21.47
CA VAL A 141 26.04 15.34 -21.27
C VAL A 141 25.36 14.01 -20.82
N LEU A 142 25.27 13.13 -21.84
CA LEU A 142 25.53 11.68 -21.95
C LEU A 142 24.72 10.60 -21.22
N GLN A 143 24.38 9.62 -22.07
CA GLN A 143 23.85 8.28 -21.84
C GLN A 143 24.59 7.49 -20.76
N VAL A 144 23.85 6.70 -19.97
CA VAL A 144 24.26 5.33 -19.61
C VAL A 144 23.03 4.42 -19.68
N SER A 145 23.22 3.33 -20.42
CA SER A 145 22.28 2.25 -20.73
C SER A 145 22.24 1.17 -19.65
N ASN A 146 21.13 0.41 -19.66
CA ASN A 146 20.93 -0.98 -19.22
C ASN A 146 20.27 -1.21 -17.85
N GLY A 147 18.95 -1.46 -17.92
CA GLY A 147 18.12 -2.02 -16.86
C GLY A 147 16.77 -1.33 -16.86
N ASN A 148 15.72 -2.00 -17.33
CA ASN A 148 14.35 -1.47 -17.36
C ASN A 148 13.83 -1.23 -15.92
N HIS A 149 14.22 -0.12 -15.31
CA HIS A 149 13.53 0.49 -14.18
C HIS A 149 12.87 1.76 -14.70
N CYS A 150 11.54 1.75 -14.73
CA CYS A 150 10.72 2.89 -15.09
C CYS A 150 10.74 3.91 -13.94
N SER A 151 11.82 4.69 -13.81
CA SER A 151 11.98 5.71 -12.76
C SER A 151 11.31 7.02 -13.20
N GLY A 152 10.00 7.08 -12.98
CA GLY A 152 9.19 8.27 -13.20
C GLY A 152 9.32 9.26 -12.04
N ALA A 153 10.00 10.36 -12.31
CA ALA A 153 10.50 11.31 -11.35
C ALA A 153 9.50 12.45 -11.02
N PHE A 154 8.69 12.36 -9.95
CA PHE A 154 7.48 13.19 -9.79
C PHE A 154 7.22 13.91 -8.44
N ILE A 155 8.13 13.92 -7.46
CA ILE A 155 7.92 14.64 -6.17
C ILE A 155 8.83 15.88 -6.02
N ASP A 156 8.22 17.07 -5.91
CA ASP A 156 8.96 18.34 -5.79
C ASP A 156 9.34 18.69 -4.34
N GLN A 157 8.56 18.23 -3.35
CA GLN A 157 8.89 18.30 -1.93
C GLN A 157 9.59 17.02 -1.47
N SER A 158 9.08 16.34 -0.45
CA SER A 158 9.57 15.06 0.04
C SER A 158 8.39 14.15 0.35
N GLN A 159 8.67 13.00 0.96
CA GLN A 159 7.68 12.00 1.34
C GLN A 159 7.93 11.52 2.77
N SER A 160 6.85 11.13 3.45
CA SER A 160 6.92 10.48 4.77
C SER A 160 7.23 8.99 4.62
N LEU A 161 8.51 8.63 4.65
CA LEU A 161 8.97 7.24 4.48
C LEU A 161 9.21 6.55 5.83
N ASN A 162 8.31 5.66 6.25
CA ASN A 162 8.55 4.80 7.41
C ASN A 162 9.38 3.58 7.05
N ILE A 163 10.32 3.23 7.93
CA ILE A 163 11.19 2.06 7.78
C ILE A 163 10.85 1.03 8.87
N HIS A 164 10.71 -0.21 8.46
CA HIS A 164 10.28 -1.31 9.31
C HIS A 164 11.40 -2.33 9.47
N ILE A 165 11.99 -2.42 10.65
CA ILE A 165 13.07 -3.38 10.95
C ILE A 165 12.66 -4.19 12.17
N ALA A 166 12.33 -5.46 11.95
CA ALA A 166 11.86 -6.35 13.02
C ALA A 166 12.88 -6.45 14.17
N ARG A 167 14.18 -6.61 13.85
CA ARG A 167 15.28 -6.63 14.82
C ARG A 167 16.32 -5.57 14.45
N PRO A 168 16.24 -4.36 15.04
CA PRO A 168 17.19 -3.30 14.73
C PRO A 168 18.59 -3.67 15.23
N SER A 169 19.60 -3.42 14.41
CA SER A 169 21.00 -3.47 14.79
C SER A 169 21.70 -2.20 14.30
N TYR A 170 22.79 -1.79 14.95
CA TYR A 170 23.54 -0.61 14.55
C TYR A 170 24.01 -0.73 13.08
N ALA A 171 24.52 -1.90 12.69
CA ALA A 171 24.95 -2.17 11.31
C ALA A 171 23.80 -1.99 10.30
N ASN A 172 22.62 -2.55 10.59
CA ASN A 172 21.48 -2.49 9.68
C ASN A 172 20.96 -1.06 9.52
N ILE A 173 20.76 -0.35 10.64
CA ILE A 173 20.27 1.03 10.62
C ILE A 173 21.26 1.96 9.91
N THR A 174 22.55 1.85 10.23
CA THR A 174 23.60 2.65 9.59
C THR A 174 23.64 2.37 8.08
N SER A 175 23.64 1.10 7.67
CA SER A 175 23.64 0.74 6.25
C SER A 175 22.43 1.29 5.50
N MET A 176 21.25 1.29 6.14
CA MET A 176 19.99 1.78 5.59
C MET A 176 20.03 3.30 5.38
N HIS A 177 20.48 4.06 6.38
CA HIS A 177 20.65 5.51 6.26
C HIS A 177 21.63 5.89 5.16
N PHE A 178 22.80 5.25 5.12
CA PHE A 178 23.78 5.50 4.06
C PHE A 178 23.25 5.10 2.68
N TYR A 179 22.44 4.05 2.58
CA TYR A 179 21.82 3.65 1.32
C TYR A 179 20.83 4.70 0.82
N GLY A 180 19.90 5.15 1.67
CA GLY A 180 18.95 6.22 1.33
C GLY A 180 19.63 7.54 0.94
N TRP A 181 20.69 7.91 1.68
CA TRP A 181 21.49 9.09 1.37
C TRP A 181 22.20 8.99 0.01
N LYS A 182 22.86 7.84 -0.28
CA LYS A 182 23.52 7.61 -1.58
C LYS A 182 22.54 7.63 -2.75
N LYS A 183 21.30 7.19 -2.53
CA LYS A 183 20.22 7.24 -3.54
C LYS A 183 19.61 8.64 -3.70
N GLY A 184 20.02 9.63 -2.89
CA GLY A 184 19.57 11.01 -3.03
C GLY A 184 18.19 11.28 -2.43
N LEU A 185 17.70 10.43 -1.51
CA LEU A 185 16.43 10.69 -0.83
C LEU A 185 16.52 11.97 0.02
N LYS A 186 15.53 12.85 -0.12
CA LYS A 186 15.39 14.06 0.70
C LYS A 186 15.03 13.71 2.15
N THR A 187 14.09 12.78 2.34
CA THR A 187 13.78 12.16 3.64
C THR A 187 14.23 10.71 3.61
N GLY A 188 15.32 10.39 4.31
CA GLY A 188 15.84 9.02 4.39
C GLY A 188 15.05 8.11 5.35
N MET A 189 14.40 8.68 6.37
CA MET A 189 13.57 7.94 7.33
C MET A 189 12.67 8.92 8.09
N TYR A 190 11.38 8.58 8.25
CA TYR A 190 10.43 9.29 9.10
C TYR A 190 10.33 8.62 10.47
N TYR A 191 9.65 7.47 10.57
CA TYR A 191 9.72 6.60 11.74
C TYR A 191 10.50 5.31 11.48
N LEU A 192 11.21 4.86 12.51
CA LEU A 192 11.69 3.48 12.60
C LEU A 192 10.68 2.66 13.40
N ARG A 193 10.03 1.70 12.75
CA ARG A 193 9.12 0.74 13.38
C ARG A 193 9.87 -0.56 13.64
N THR A 194 9.75 -1.07 14.87
CA THR A 194 10.42 -2.30 15.30
C THR A 194 9.40 -3.28 15.88
N LYS A 195 9.72 -4.57 15.87
CA LYS A 195 8.93 -5.59 16.56
C LYS A 195 9.51 -5.83 17.94
N PRO A 196 8.68 -6.04 18.98
CA PRO A 196 9.16 -6.46 20.28
C PRO A 196 9.87 -7.82 20.16
N ALA A 197 10.86 -8.06 21.03
CA ALA A 197 11.61 -9.32 21.04
C ALA A 197 10.75 -10.53 21.42
N VAL A 198 9.66 -10.30 22.15
CA VAL A 198 8.68 -11.31 22.57
C VAL A 198 7.29 -10.83 22.18
N ASN A 199 6.56 -11.66 21.44
CA ASN A 199 5.18 -11.37 21.10
C ASN A 199 4.26 -11.61 22.30
N ALA A 200 3.26 -10.76 22.49
CA ALA A 200 2.24 -10.97 23.51
C ALA A 200 1.49 -12.29 23.23
N VAL A 201 1.26 -13.08 24.27
CA VAL A 201 0.44 -14.29 24.18
C VAL A 201 -0.99 -13.86 23.85
N GLN A 202 -1.46 -14.22 22.65
CA GLN A 202 -2.86 -13.99 22.27
C GLN A 202 -3.73 -15.02 22.98
N PHE A 203 -4.64 -14.55 23.83
CA PHE A 203 -5.54 -15.39 24.63
C PHE A 203 -6.73 -15.95 23.82
N THR A 204 -6.95 -15.47 22.60
CA THR A 204 -8.13 -15.81 21.79
C THR A 204 -7.96 -17.01 20.88
N VAL A 205 -6.75 -17.58 20.79
CA VAL A 205 -6.47 -18.71 19.87
C VAL A 205 -6.24 -19.97 20.69
N ASP A 206 -7.06 -20.98 20.46
CA ASP A 206 -6.86 -22.30 21.06
C ASP A 206 -5.69 -23.02 20.35
N LYS A 207 -4.50 -22.87 20.94
CA LYS A 207 -3.24 -23.40 20.37
C LYS A 207 -3.23 -24.92 20.28
N GLN A 208 -4.05 -25.62 21.07
CA GLN A 208 -4.12 -27.08 21.04
C GLN A 208 -4.88 -27.56 19.80
N ALA A 209 -5.95 -26.87 19.42
CA ALA A 209 -6.73 -27.18 18.23
C ALA A 209 -5.90 -27.02 16.94
N LEU A 210 -5.06 -25.98 16.86
CA LEU A 210 -4.19 -25.75 15.71
C LEU A 210 -3.13 -26.84 15.53
N LYS A 211 -2.46 -27.25 16.63
CA LYS A 211 -1.44 -28.30 16.59
C LYS A 211 -2.01 -29.67 16.19
N ALA A 212 -3.18 -30.01 16.70
CA ALA A 212 -3.85 -31.26 16.35
C ALA A 212 -4.25 -31.34 14.86
N LYS A 213 -4.42 -30.19 14.18
CA LYS A 213 -4.72 -30.13 12.75
C LYS A 213 -3.47 -30.16 11.88
N GLU A 214 -2.38 -29.49 12.28
CA GLU A 214 -1.06 -29.66 11.63
C GLU A 214 -0.63 -31.14 11.59
N GLU A 215 -0.91 -31.88 12.66
CA GLU A 215 -0.67 -33.32 12.74
C GLU A 215 -1.63 -34.13 11.83
N LYS A 216 -2.90 -33.72 11.69
CA LYS A 216 -3.88 -34.39 10.81
C LYS A 216 -3.65 -34.12 9.32
N ASP A 217 -3.32 -32.89 8.94
CA ASP A 217 -3.08 -32.49 7.55
C ASP A 217 -1.78 -33.12 7.00
N SER A 218 -0.85 -33.52 7.90
CA SER A 218 0.32 -34.31 7.52
C SER A 218 0.01 -35.77 7.16
N VAL A 219 -1.20 -36.26 7.45
CA VAL A 219 -1.58 -37.67 7.32
C VAL A 219 -2.65 -37.91 6.23
N SER A 220 -3.40 -36.89 5.78
CA SER A 220 -4.49 -37.09 4.80
C SER A 220 -4.11 -36.69 3.37
N TYR A 221 -3.37 -37.55 2.66
CA TYR A 221 -3.61 -37.71 1.22
C TYR A 221 -4.68 -38.80 1.06
N ASN A 222 -5.72 -38.48 0.28
CA ASN A 222 -6.91 -39.28 -0.07
C ASN A 222 -8.13 -39.07 0.84
N LEU A 223 -9.02 -38.15 0.45
CA LEU A 223 -10.48 -38.36 0.28
C LEU A 223 -11.17 -37.03 -0.11
N GLU A 224 -12.19 -37.12 -0.97
CA GLU A 224 -12.90 -36.02 -1.65
C GLU A 224 -13.57 -34.99 -0.71
N PRO A 225 -13.72 -33.72 -1.15
CA PRO A 225 -14.27 -32.64 -0.34
C PRO A 225 -15.81 -32.67 -0.21
N PRO A 226 -16.39 -32.39 0.97
CA PRO A 226 -17.83 -32.22 1.15
C PRO A 226 -18.33 -30.80 0.81
N LEU A 227 -19.61 -30.73 0.46
CA LEU A 227 -20.30 -29.62 -0.21
C LEU A 227 -20.42 -28.31 0.62
N LEU A 228 -20.05 -27.20 -0.03
CA LEU A 228 -20.28 -25.81 0.36
C LEU A 228 -21.73 -25.41 0.09
N ASP A 229 -22.50 -25.00 1.11
CA ASP A 229 -23.68 -24.15 0.88
C ASP A 229 -23.99 -23.21 2.06
N GLU A 230 -23.70 -23.60 3.31
CA GLU A 230 -24.12 -22.78 4.47
C GLU A 230 -23.15 -21.62 4.81
N VAL A 231 -21.84 -21.76 4.52
CA VAL A 231 -20.80 -20.76 4.86
C VAL A 231 -20.81 -19.54 3.93
N GLN A 232 -21.28 -19.70 2.69
CA GLN A 232 -21.27 -18.64 1.67
C GLN A 232 -22.25 -17.50 1.96
N SER A 233 -23.31 -17.76 2.74
CA SER A 233 -24.35 -16.78 3.03
C SER A 233 -23.87 -15.64 3.96
N ALA A 234 -23.02 -15.95 4.93
CA ALA A 234 -22.44 -14.98 5.86
C ALA A 234 -21.35 -14.10 5.19
N ALA A 235 -20.57 -14.68 4.27
CA ALA A 235 -19.56 -13.94 3.50
C ALA A 235 -20.18 -12.93 2.53
N ARG A 236 -21.33 -13.25 1.92
CA ARG A 236 -22.05 -12.33 1.02
C ARG A 236 -22.64 -11.11 1.73
N GLN A 237 -23.10 -11.25 2.98
CA GLN A 237 -23.59 -10.11 3.77
C GLN A 237 -22.48 -9.12 4.15
N MET A 238 -21.23 -9.59 4.28
CA MET A 238 -20.08 -8.72 4.53
C MET A 238 -19.55 -8.07 3.24
N ALA A 239 -19.73 -8.71 2.08
CA ALA A 239 -19.32 -8.18 0.78
C ALA A 239 -20.30 -7.13 0.20
N SER A 240 -21.60 -7.18 0.56
CA SER A 240 -22.63 -6.30 0.00
C SER A 240 -22.65 -4.86 0.55
N MET A 241 -21.66 -4.47 1.37
CA MET A 241 -21.52 -3.10 1.89
C MET A 241 -20.44 -2.28 1.18
N THR A 242 -19.97 -2.71 0.01
CA THR A 242 -18.98 -1.96 -0.78
C THR A 242 -19.63 -1.26 -1.96
N VAL A 243 -19.42 0.06 -1.98
CA VAL A 243 -19.89 1.01 -2.99
C VAL A 243 -19.11 0.81 -4.29
N ASP A 244 -19.81 1.00 -5.40
CA ASP A 244 -19.43 0.82 -6.81
C ASP A 244 -17.94 0.92 -7.17
N GLU A 245 -17.56 0.00 -8.06
CA GLU A 245 -16.26 -0.10 -8.69
C GLU A 245 -15.81 1.21 -9.35
N GLY A 246 -14.76 1.79 -8.75
CA GLY A 246 -14.06 2.95 -9.29
C GLY A 246 -12.59 2.92 -8.88
N CYS A 247 -11.77 2.22 -9.67
CA CYS A 247 -10.37 2.57 -9.93
C CYS A 247 -9.47 2.89 -8.71
N LEU A 248 -9.07 1.86 -7.96
CA LEU A 248 -8.07 1.95 -6.89
C LEU A 248 -6.65 1.80 -7.45
N MET A 249 -6.11 2.86 -8.04
CA MET A 249 -4.65 3.16 -8.07
C MET A 249 -4.31 4.61 -8.45
N CYS A 250 -5.27 5.54 -8.49
CA CYS A 250 -4.98 6.91 -8.94
C CYS A 250 -5.63 7.99 -8.08
N SER A 251 -5.19 8.13 -6.83
CA SER A 251 -5.61 9.24 -5.95
C SER A 251 -4.65 10.44 -5.96
N VAL A 252 -3.68 10.51 -6.89
CA VAL A 252 -2.83 11.70 -7.08
C VAL A 252 -3.05 12.41 -8.43
N ALA A 253 -3.72 11.80 -9.42
CA ALA A 253 -3.82 12.40 -10.76
C ALA A 253 -5.22 12.93 -11.17
N LEU A 254 -6.30 12.61 -10.44
CA LEU A 254 -7.66 12.89 -10.93
C LEU A 254 -8.23 14.29 -10.65
N TRP A 255 -7.52 15.17 -9.92
CA TRP A 255 -8.01 16.54 -9.69
C TRP A 255 -7.63 17.52 -10.80
N ALA A 256 -6.71 17.17 -11.70
CA ALA A 256 -6.27 18.05 -12.78
C ALA A 256 -7.03 17.87 -14.10
N CYS A 257 -7.76 16.77 -14.30
CA CYS A 257 -8.38 16.44 -15.59
C CYS A 257 -9.83 16.96 -15.76
N THR A 258 -10.49 17.42 -14.70
CA THR A 258 -11.91 17.83 -14.75
C THR A 258 -12.14 19.33 -15.02
N LEU A 259 -11.11 20.06 -15.46
CA LEU A 259 -11.19 21.50 -15.76
C LEU A 259 -11.09 21.83 -17.27
N HIS A 260 -11.31 20.86 -18.16
CA HIS A 260 -11.22 21.09 -19.62
C HIS A 260 -12.43 20.66 -20.45
N LEU A 261 -13.60 20.47 -19.85
CA LEU A 261 -14.84 20.23 -20.59
C LEU A 261 -16.03 20.91 -19.89
N SER A 262 -16.26 22.19 -20.20
CA SER A 262 -17.60 22.75 -20.45
C SER A 262 -17.53 24.27 -20.60
N SER A 263 -17.44 24.73 -21.83
CA SER A 263 -18.01 26.02 -22.22
C SER A 263 -19.53 25.89 -22.15
N PHE A 264 -20.24 26.62 -21.28
CA PHE A 264 -21.64 27.11 -21.44
C PHE A 264 -22.00 28.00 -20.21
N PRO A 265 -22.90 29.00 -20.36
CA PRO A 265 -22.86 30.26 -19.63
C PRO A 265 -23.56 30.26 -18.27
N LEU A 266 -23.07 31.16 -17.42
CA LEU A 266 -23.65 31.58 -16.13
C LEU A 266 -25.05 32.16 -16.30
N ASN A 267 -26.07 31.51 -15.74
CA ASN A 267 -27.21 32.19 -15.12
C ASN A 267 -28.07 31.20 -14.31
N MET A 268 -27.91 31.18 -12.99
CA MET A 268 -29.01 30.85 -12.08
C MET A 268 -28.66 31.29 -10.66
N THR A 269 -29.27 32.41 -10.25
CA THR A 269 -29.33 32.90 -8.89
C THR A 269 -30.23 31.95 -8.07
N LEU A 270 -29.69 31.31 -7.03
CA LEU A 270 -30.52 30.60 -6.04
C LEU A 270 -30.32 31.23 -4.66
N TYR A 271 -31.43 31.75 -4.15
CA TYR A 271 -31.62 32.38 -2.85
C TYR A 271 -31.64 31.30 -1.75
N ILE A 272 -30.89 31.50 -0.65
CA ILE A 272 -30.95 30.64 0.54
C ILE A 272 -31.66 31.44 1.65
N PRO A 273 -32.81 30.98 2.19
CA PRO A 273 -33.30 31.50 3.46
C PRO A 273 -32.64 30.71 4.61
N LEU A 274 -32.06 31.41 5.57
CA LEU A 274 -31.64 30.83 6.85
C LEU A 274 -32.78 30.95 7.88
N PRO A 275 -32.89 30.00 8.83
CA PRO A 275 -33.91 30.00 9.87
C PRO A 275 -33.75 31.14 10.89
#